data_AF-A0A959W750-F1
#
_entry.id   AF-A0A959W750-F1
#
_cell.length_a   1.000
_cell.length_b   1.000
_cell.length_c   1.000
_cell.angle_alpha   90.00
_cell.angle_beta   90.00
_cell.angle_gamma   90.00
#
_symmetry.space_group_name_H-M   'P 1'
#
loop_
_entity.id
_entity.type
_entity.pdbx_description
1 polymer ?
#
loop_
_entity_poly.entity_id
_entity_poly.type
_entity_poly.pdbx_seq_one_letter_code
_entity_poly.pdbx_strand_id
1 'polypeptide(L)'
;MENVLADLALESEAATASMMRLARAYDEAAAGDEGAALLQRLATPVLKYWVCKRAPWHAVEALECFGGNGYAEESGMPRIFRESPLTSIWEGSGNVQCLDALRAMVKSPASYEAFFSEVGEAASADPRLDAFVEKVRKSITDDPGTLEVRARRVVESMGLAFQASMLVRHGDPAVADAFCASRLAGDWGEAFGTLPAGTDFKAIIERSAPPV
;
A
#
# COMPACT_ATOMS: atom_id res chain seq x y z
N MET A 1 -13.30 16.73 11.28
CA MET A 1 -13.35 16.26 9.88
C MET A 1 -13.08 14.75 9.89
N GLU A 2 -14.12 13.94 10.15
CA GLU A 2 -13.94 12.49 10.39
C GLU A 2 -13.43 11.74 9.16
N ASN A 3 -13.88 12.12 7.96
CA ASN A 3 -13.45 11.48 6.72
C ASN A 3 -11.92 11.53 6.54
N VAL A 4 -11.30 12.70 6.70
CA VAL A 4 -9.83 12.86 6.60
C VAL A 4 -9.10 11.97 7.61
N LEU A 5 -9.55 11.95 8.87
CA LEU A 5 -8.90 11.15 9.91
C LEU A 5 -9.04 9.64 9.64
N ALA A 6 -10.22 9.19 9.22
CA ALA A 6 -10.45 7.81 8.83
C ALA A 6 -9.59 7.41 7.63
N ASP A 7 -9.42 8.32 6.66
CA ASP A 7 -8.62 8.07 5.46
C ASP A 7 -7.11 7.98 5.76
N LEU A 8 -6.61 8.83 6.66
CA LEU A 8 -5.24 8.74 7.17
C LEU A 8 -5.00 7.45 7.98
N ALA A 9 -5.97 7.06 8.80
CA ALA A 9 -5.93 5.81 9.56
C ALA A 9 -5.90 4.58 8.64
N LEU A 10 -6.79 4.56 7.64
CA LEU A 10 -6.88 3.52 6.63
C LEU A 10 -5.54 3.30 5.90
N GLU A 11 -4.90 4.39 5.49
CA GLU A 11 -3.61 4.33 4.79
C GLU A 11 -2.48 3.83 5.71
N SER A 12 -2.48 4.24 6.98
CA SER A 12 -1.53 3.76 7.98
C SER A 12 -1.70 2.26 8.27
N GLU A 13 -2.94 1.78 8.43
CA GLU A 13 -3.21 0.37 8.72
C GLU A 13 -2.83 -0.53 7.53
N ALA A 14 -3.17 -0.11 6.31
CA ALA A 14 -2.80 -0.80 5.08
C ALA A 14 -1.27 -0.94 4.94
N ALA A 15 -0.53 0.14 5.21
CA ALA A 15 0.92 0.14 5.18
C ALA A 15 1.50 -0.80 6.25
N THR A 16 1.02 -0.71 7.50
CA THR A 16 1.48 -1.55 8.60
C THR A 16 1.24 -3.04 8.32
N ALA A 17 0.02 -3.42 7.94
CA ALA A 17 -0.31 -4.82 7.67
C ALA A 17 0.61 -5.41 6.57
N SER A 18 0.86 -4.63 5.51
CA SER A 18 1.73 -5.06 4.41
C SER A 18 3.20 -5.17 4.82
N MET A 19 3.70 -4.23 5.63
CA MET A 19 5.07 -4.29 6.12
C MET A 19 5.28 -5.47 7.07
N MET A 20 4.30 -5.77 7.92
CA MET A 20 4.37 -6.93 8.82
C MET A 20 4.35 -8.25 8.04
N ARG A 21 3.52 -8.38 7.00
CA ARG A 21 3.55 -9.56 6.13
C ARG A 21 4.88 -9.69 5.39
N LEU A 22 5.43 -8.59 4.87
CA LEU A 22 6.74 -8.59 4.22
C LEU A 22 7.84 -9.01 5.19
N ALA A 23 7.85 -8.47 6.42
CA ALA A 23 8.80 -8.87 7.46
C ALA A 23 8.73 -10.38 7.75
N ARG A 24 7.51 -10.93 7.89
CA ARG A 24 7.31 -12.37 8.04
C ARG A 24 7.87 -13.17 6.84
N ALA A 25 7.73 -12.67 5.61
CA ALA A 25 8.31 -13.33 4.44
C ALA A 25 9.85 -13.36 4.49
N TYR A 26 10.49 -12.33 5.04
CA TYR A 26 11.95 -12.34 5.30
C TYR A 26 12.32 -13.42 6.32
N ASP A 27 11.57 -13.56 7.42
CA ASP A 27 11.82 -14.58 8.44
C ASP A 27 11.64 -16.00 7.88
N GLU A 28 10.57 -16.23 7.13
CA GLU A 28 10.27 -17.53 6.46
C GLU A 28 11.35 -17.88 5.43
N ALA A 29 11.77 -16.91 4.62
CA ALA A 29 12.85 -17.09 3.65
C ALA A 29 14.20 -17.43 4.33
N ALA A 30 14.50 -16.76 5.45
CA ALA A 30 15.69 -17.06 6.24
C ALA A 30 15.65 -18.46 6.88
N ALA A 31 14.44 -18.97 7.17
CA ALA A 31 14.21 -20.33 7.63
C ALA A 31 14.22 -21.39 6.50
N GLY A 32 14.39 -20.98 5.24
CA GLY A 32 14.52 -21.86 4.08
C GLY A 32 13.26 -22.05 3.24
N ASP A 33 12.20 -21.26 3.46
CA ASP A 33 11.02 -21.28 2.59
C ASP A 33 11.30 -20.58 1.26
N GLU A 34 11.40 -21.38 0.18
CA GLU A 34 11.65 -20.88 -1.18
C GLU A 34 10.51 -20.01 -1.71
N GLY A 35 9.25 -20.31 -1.35
CA GLY A 35 8.08 -19.52 -1.74
C GLY A 35 8.10 -18.14 -1.10
N ALA A 36 8.44 -18.08 0.19
CA ALA A 36 8.63 -16.82 0.91
C ALA A 36 9.78 -16.00 0.32
N ALA A 37 10.89 -16.63 -0.08
CA ALA A 37 12.00 -15.95 -0.74
C ALA A 37 11.61 -15.35 -2.10
N LEU A 38 10.76 -16.06 -2.86
CA LEU A 38 10.20 -15.56 -4.12
C LEU A 38 9.25 -14.38 -3.90
N LEU A 39 8.37 -14.47 -2.90
CA LEU A 39 7.48 -13.37 -2.51
C LEU A 39 8.29 -12.15 -2.09
N GLN A 40 9.24 -12.33 -1.17
CA GLN A 40 10.16 -11.30 -0.68
C GLN A 40 10.84 -10.57 -1.84
N ARG A 41 11.37 -11.31 -2.82
CA ARG A 41 12.08 -10.75 -3.99
C ARG A 41 11.25 -9.73 -4.77
N LEU A 42 9.96 -9.96 -4.93
CA LEU A 42 9.09 -9.06 -5.71
C LEU A 42 8.34 -8.05 -4.82
N ALA A 43 7.88 -8.46 -3.64
CA ALA A 43 7.13 -7.61 -2.73
C ALA A 43 7.97 -6.47 -2.16
N THR A 44 9.27 -6.68 -1.90
CA THR A 44 10.16 -5.63 -1.37
C THR A 44 10.21 -4.37 -2.25
N PRO A 45 10.56 -4.44 -3.55
CA PRO A 45 10.58 -3.23 -4.39
C PRO A 45 9.19 -2.63 -4.58
N VAL A 46 8.13 -3.45 -4.69
CA VAL A 46 6.74 -2.99 -4.83
C VAL A 46 6.31 -2.17 -3.63
N LEU A 47 6.48 -2.72 -2.43
CA LEU A 47 6.00 -2.11 -1.19
C LEU A 47 6.86 -0.93 -0.75
N LYS A 48 8.19 -0.98 -0.97
CA LYS A 48 9.06 0.19 -0.76
C LYS A 48 8.67 1.34 -1.70
N TYR A 49 8.40 1.05 -2.97
CA TYR A 49 7.93 2.09 -3.89
C TYR A 49 6.66 2.73 -3.35
N TRP A 50 5.65 1.92 -3.06
CA TRP A 50 4.32 2.44 -2.74
C TRP A 50 4.28 3.16 -1.39
N VAL A 51 4.67 2.49 -0.31
CA VAL A 51 4.54 3.03 1.06
C VAL A 51 5.41 4.28 1.23
N CYS A 52 6.68 4.25 0.79
CA CYS A 52 7.55 5.42 0.94
C CYS A 52 7.13 6.59 0.04
N LYS A 53 6.51 6.32 -1.13
CA LYS A 53 6.02 7.40 -2.01
C LYS A 53 4.81 8.12 -1.42
N ARG A 54 4.00 7.40 -0.64
CA ARG A 54 2.80 7.92 0.04
C ARG A 54 3.11 8.70 1.32
N ALA A 55 4.18 8.34 2.03
CA ALA A 55 4.52 8.92 3.33
C ALA A 55 4.53 10.48 3.40
N PRO A 56 5.06 11.23 2.41
CA PRO A 56 5.02 12.70 2.48
C PRO A 56 3.62 13.29 2.39
N TRP A 57 2.73 12.67 1.61
CA TRP A 57 1.34 13.10 1.48
C TRP A 57 0.55 12.84 2.76
N HIS A 58 0.79 11.69 3.38
CA HIS A 58 0.20 11.37 4.68
C HIS A 58 0.68 12.33 5.77
N ALA A 59 2.00 12.59 5.83
CA ALA A 59 2.59 13.48 6.82
C ALA A 59 2.10 14.93 6.71
N VAL A 60 1.93 15.46 5.50
CA VAL A 60 1.46 16.85 5.32
C VAL A 60 -0.01 17.01 5.68
N GLU A 61 -0.86 16.05 5.34
CA GLU A 61 -2.28 16.09 5.71
C GLU A 61 -2.46 15.93 7.22
N ALA A 62 -1.70 15.01 7.84
CA ALA A 62 -1.69 14.85 9.29
C ALA A 62 -1.20 16.13 9.99
N LEU A 63 -0.21 16.82 9.41
CA LEU A 63 0.26 18.12 9.91
C LEU A 63 -0.86 19.18 9.83
N GLU A 64 -1.58 19.24 8.71
CA GLU A 64 -2.68 20.18 8.49
C GLU A 64 -3.85 19.98 9.48
N CYS A 65 -4.05 18.76 9.99
CA CYS A 65 -5.04 18.49 11.04
C CYS A 65 -4.81 19.29 12.34
N PHE A 66 -3.58 19.75 12.60
CA PHE A 66 -3.25 20.63 13.73
C PHE A 66 -3.37 22.13 13.40
N GLY A 67 -3.73 22.47 12.16
CA GLY A 67 -3.78 23.84 11.67
C GLY A 67 -2.43 24.55 11.77
N GLY A 68 -2.44 25.86 12.05
CA GLY A 68 -1.22 26.66 12.15
C GLY A 68 -0.21 26.13 13.17
N ASN A 69 -0.68 25.51 14.26
CA ASN A 69 0.20 24.91 15.27
C ASN A 69 0.99 23.72 14.71
N GLY A 70 0.42 22.96 13.77
CA GLY A 70 1.12 21.86 13.09
C GLY A 70 2.31 22.35 12.26
N TYR A 71 2.28 23.59 11.77
CA TYR A 71 3.38 24.17 11.01
C TYR A 71 4.52 24.70 11.91
N ALA A 72 4.26 24.89 13.20
CA ALA A 72 5.26 25.31 14.17
C ALA A 72 6.16 24.12 14.56
N GLU A 73 7.48 24.33 14.62
CA GLU A 73 8.47 23.28 14.90
C GLU A 73 8.24 22.63 16.28
N GLU A 74 7.67 23.37 17.23
CA GLU A 74 7.32 22.92 18.57
C GLU A 74 6.29 21.78 18.59
N SER A 75 5.47 21.64 17.54
CA SER A 75 4.54 20.51 17.41
C SER A 75 5.23 19.19 17.06
N GLY A 76 6.45 19.23 16.52
CA GLY A 76 7.18 18.08 16.01
C GLY A 76 6.72 17.58 14.63
N MET A 77 5.57 18.03 14.12
CA MET A 77 5.05 17.64 12.80
C MET A 77 5.94 18.11 11.63
N PRO A 78 6.53 19.32 11.64
CA PRO A 78 7.40 19.76 10.54
C PRO A 78 8.64 18.87 10.38
N ARG A 79 9.18 18.33 11.49
CA ARG A 79 10.28 17.35 11.45
C ARG A 79 9.85 16.08 10.73
N ILE A 80 8.70 15.51 11.09
CA ILE A 80 8.16 14.29 10.45
C ILE A 80 7.95 14.52 8.96
N PHE A 81 7.34 15.64 8.59
CA PHE A 81 7.13 15.99 7.18
C PHE A 81 8.47 16.12 6.42
N ARG A 82 9.47 16.81 6.98
CA ARG A 82 10.80 16.98 6.36
C ARG A 82 11.58 15.65 6.22
N GLU A 83 11.40 14.72 7.14
CA GLU A 83 12.04 13.40 7.11
C GLU A 83 11.35 12.41 6.16
N SER A 84 10.02 12.52 6.01
CA SER A 84 9.21 11.57 5.25
C SER A 84 9.71 11.24 3.82
N PRO A 85 10.25 12.19 3.01
CA PRO A 85 10.68 11.88 1.65
C PRO A 85 11.97 11.08 1.59
N LEU A 86 12.78 11.09 2.66
CA LEU A 86 14.08 10.42 2.71
C LEU A 86 13.95 8.92 2.41
N THR A 87 12.94 8.27 3.00
CA THR A 87 12.70 6.82 2.82
C THR A 87 12.46 6.43 1.36
N SER A 88 11.90 7.35 0.57
CA SER A 88 11.64 7.17 -0.86
C SER A 88 12.83 7.50 -1.76
N ILE A 89 13.85 8.20 -1.25
CA ILE A 89 15.04 8.61 -2.01
C ILE A 89 16.21 7.67 -1.72
N TRP A 90 16.40 7.33 -0.43
CA TRP A 90 17.51 6.53 0.05
C TRP A 90 17.41 5.07 -0.45
N GLU A 91 18.55 4.50 -0.83
CA GLU A 91 18.72 3.13 -1.33
C GLU A 91 17.64 2.70 -2.35
N GLY A 92 17.63 3.37 -3.50
CA GLY A 92 16.70 3.09 -4.60
C GLY A 92 15.49 4.02 -4.59
N SER A 93 15.55 5.04 -5.45
CA SER A 93 14.43 5.96 -5.66
C SER A 93 13.26 5.27 -6.36
N GLY A 94 12.09 5.91 -6.39
CA GLY A 94 10.87 5.27 -6.91
C GLY A 94 10.99 4.67 -8.32
N ASN A 95 11.75 5.29 -9.24
CA ASN A 95 12.01 4.70 -10.56
C ASN A 95 12.83 3.40 -10.46
N VAL A 96 13.88 3.42 -9.63
CA VAL A 96 14.74 2.24 -9.41
C VAL A 96 13.92 1.09 -8.88
N GLN A 97 13.06 1.33 -7.89
CA GLN A 97 12.19 0.30 -7.31
C GLN A 97 11.20 -0.27 -8.34
N CYS A 98 10.60 0.58 -9.18
CA CYS A 98 9.70 0.09 -10.22
C CYS A 98 10.43 -0.79 -11.23
N LEU A 99 11.60 -0.35 -11.71
CA LEU A 99 12.42 -1.11 -12.65
C LEU A 99 12.95 -2.40 -12.04
N ASP A 100 13.25 -2.42 -10.74
CA ASP A 100 13.68 -3.62 -10.04
C ASP A 100 12.54 -4.64 -9.87
N ALA A 101 11.31 -4.18 -9.59
CA ALA A 101 10.13 -5.04 -9.62
C ALA A 101 9.91 -5.67 -11.01
N LEU A 102 10.00 -4.87 -12.08
CA LEU A 102 9.91 -5.39 -13.46
C LEU A 102 11.02 -6.41 -13.74
N ARG A 103 12.26 -6.10 -13.34
CA ARG A 103 13.40 -6.99 -13.50
C ARG A 103 13.21 -8.30 -12.72
N ALA A 104 12.65 -8.25 -11.51
CA ALA A 104 12.34 -9.42 -10.71
C ALA A 104 11.35 -10.34 -11.44
N MET A 105 10.28 -9.79 -12.01
CA MET A 105 9.30 -10.55 -12.80
C MET A 105 9.93 -11.22 -14.03
N VAL A 106 10.85 -10.53 -14.73
CA VAL A 106 11.52 -11.08 -15.92
C VAL A 106 12.57 -12.13 -15.57
N LYS A 107 13.40 -11.85 -14.55
CA LYS A 107 14.54 -12.73 -14.18
C LYS A 107 14.12 -13.91 -13.31
N SER A 108 13.01 -13.78 -12.60
CA SER A 108 12.43 -14.82 -11.76
C SER A 108 10.91 -14.83 -11.94
N PRO A 109 10.40 -15.43 -13.03
CA PRO A 109 8.95 -15.52 -13.26
C PRO A 109 8.18 -16.19 -12.10
N ALA A 110 8.83 -17.09 -11.36
CA ALA A 110 8.25 -17.68 -10.15
C ALA A 110 7.94 -16.65 -9.04
N SER A 111 8.66 -15.53 -8.99
CA SER A 111 8.36 -14.43 -8.04
C SER A 111 7.06 -13.70 -8.38
N TYR A 112 6.73 -13.58 -9.68
CA TYR A 112 5.44 -13.07 -10.13
C TYR A 112 4.30 -13.99 -9.67
N GLU A 113 4.44 -15.30 -9.87
CA GLU A 113 3.44 -16.28 -9.43
C GLU A 113 3.29 -16.29 -7.90
N ALA A 114 4.40 -16.26 -7.15
CA ALA A 114 4.37 -16.20 -5.68
C ALA A 114 3.65 -14.95 -5.17
N PHE A 115 3.92 -13.77 -5.76
CA PHE A 115 3.24 -12.53 -5.40
C PHE A 115 1.74 -12.60 -5.65
N PHE A 116 1.34 -13.07 -6.84
CA PHE A 116 -0.08 -13.13 -7.20
C PHE A 116 -0.82 -14.30 -6.54
N SER A 117 -0.11 -15.32 -6.04
CA SER A 117 -0.64 -16.34 -5.15
C SER A 117 -0.94 -15.75 -3.76
N GLU A 118 0.01 -15.01 -3.16
CA GLU A 118 -0.19 -14.35 -1.87
C GLU A 118 -1.39 -13.40 -1.89
N VAL A 119 -1.45 -12.55 -2.93
CA VAL A 119 -2.57 -11.62 -3.10
C VAL A 119 -3.88 -12.38 -3.30
N GLY A 120 -3.84 -13.47 -4.06
CA GLY A 120 -4.97 -14.35 -4.36
C GLY A 120 -5.48 -15.19 -3.19
N GLU A 121 -4.80 -15.23 -2.03
CA GLU A 121 -5.35 -15.89 -0.83
C GLU A 121 -6.63 -15.21 -0.32
N ALA A 122 -6.81 -13.93 -0.64
CA ALA A 122 -8.04 -13.18 -0.36
C ALA A 122 -9.11 -13.38 -1.45
N ALA A 123 -8.87 -14.24 -2.44
CA ALA A 123 -9.79 -14.42 -3.55
C ALA A 123 -11.17 -14.87 -3.06
N SER A 124 -12.22 -14.39 -3.73
CA SER A 124 -13.63 -14.63 -3.38
C SER A 124 -14.12 -13.98 -2.08
N ALA A 125 -13.24 -13.39 -1.26
CA ALA A 125 -13.65 -12.64 -0.07
C ALA A 125 -14.17 -11.24 -0.41
N ASP A 126 -13.64 -10.61 -1.47
CA ASP A 126 -14.13 -9.34 -1.98
C ASP A 126 -14.09 -9.29 -3.53
N PRO A 127 -15.22 -9.11 -4.22
CA PRO A 127 -15.27 -9.10 -5.68
C PRO A 127 -14.56 -7.88 -6.31
N ARG A 128 -14.42 -6.77 -5.58
CA ARG A 128 -13.65 -5.60 -6.04
C ARG A 128 -12.17 -5.93 -6.07
N LEU A 129 -11.67 -6.65 -5.07
CA LEU A 129 -10.29 -7.13 -5.04
C LEU A 129 -10.01 -8.08 -6.20
N ASP A 130 -10.86 -9.08 -6.42
CA ASP A 130 -10.70 -10.05 -7.51
C ASP A 130 -10.65 -9.35 -8.88
N ALA A 131 -11.59 -8.45 -9.14
CA ALA A 131 -11.64 -7.69 -10.39
C ALA A 131 -10.39 -6.80 -10.56
N PHE A 132 -9.92 -6.18 -9.47
CA PHE A 132 -8.74 -5.34 -9.50
C PHE A 132 -7.46 -6.15 -9.76
N VAL A 133 -7.27 -7.28 -9.08
CA VAL A 133 -6.12 -8.18 -9.28
C VAL A 133 -6.06 -8.66 -10.73
N GLU A 134 -7.19 -9.07 -11.29
CA GLU A 134 -7.25 -9.51 -12.68
C GLU A 134 -6.90 -8.36 -13.65
N LYS A 135 -7.38 -7.15 -13.38
CA LYS A 135 -6.99 -5.96 -14.15
C LYS A 135 -5.48 -5.68 -14.06
N VAL A 136 -4.87 -5.85 -12.88
CA VAL A 136 -3.42 -5.69 -12.73
C VAL A 136 -2.66 -6.75 -13.53
N ARG A 137 -3.05 -8.03 -13.43
CA ARG A 137 -2.46 -9.13 -14.21
C ARG A 137 -2.53 -8.86 -15.71
N LYS A 138 -3.73 -8.57 -16.24
CA LYS A 138 -3.93 -8.19 -17.65
C LYS A 138 -3.09 -7.00 -18.06
N SER A 139 -3.01 -5.99 -17.19
CA SER A 139 -2.15 -4.85 -17.47
C SER A 139 -0.73 -5.31 -17.72
N ILE A 140 -0.18 -6.27 -16.96
CA ILE A 140 1.19 -6.75 -17.13
C ILE A 140 1.33 -7.60 -18.41
N THR A 141 0.38 -8.50 -18.67
CA THR A 141 0.49 -9.53 -19.73
C THR A 141 0.10 -9.05 -21.12
N ASP A 142 -0.86 -8.14 -21.25
CA ASP A 142 -1.49 -7.83 -22.54
C ASP A 142 -0.65 -6.88 -23.41
N ASP A 143 0.20 -6.06 -22.78
CA ASP A 143 1.09 -5.13 -23.47
C ASP A 143 2.48 -5.05 -22.81
N PRO A 144 3.31 -6.11 -22.94
CA PRO A 144 4.62 -6.16 -22.32
C PRO A 144 5.60 -5.14 -22.94
N GLY A 145 5.38 -4.72 -24.19
CA GLY A 145 6.24 -3.78 -24.91
C GLY A 145 6.27 -2.38 -24.30
N THR A 146 5.18 -1.97 -23.64
CA THR A 146 5.09 -0.66 -22.96
C THR A 146 5.31 -0.73 -21.45
N LEU A 147 5.58 -1.92 -20.89
CA LEU A 147 5.59 -2.16 -19.45
C LEU A 147 6.55 -1.23 -18.69
N GLU A 148 7.71 -0.93 -19.26
CA GLU A 148 8.69 0.00 -18.66
C GLU A 148 8.14 1.43 -18.56
N VAL A 149 7.45 1.92 -19.59
CA VAL A 149 6.85 3.27 -19.63
C VAL A 149 5.78 3.45 -18.54
N ARG A 150 5.02 2.37 -18.28
CA ARG A 150 3.94 2.35 -17.29
C ARG A 150 4.34 1.69 -15.97
N ALA A 151 5.64 1.47 -15.73
CA ALA A 151 6.14 0.70 -14.58
C ALA A 151 5.57 1.21 -13.25
N ARG A 152 5.56 2.52 -13.05
CA ARG A 152 5.01 3.14 -11.83
C ARG A 152 3.55 2.81 -11.60
N ARG A 153 2.72 2.91 -12.65
CA ARG A 153 1.29 2.61 -12.58
C ARG A 153 1.03 1.15 -12.23
N VAL A 154 1.80 0.25 -12.83
CA VAL A 154 1.71 -1.19 -12.57
C VAL A 154 2.12 -1.50 -11.13
N VAL A 155 3.28 -1.02 -10.71
CA VAL A 155 3.85 -1.31 -9.38
C VAL A 155 3.03 -0.66 -8.27
N GLU A 156 2.47 0.52 -8.50
CA GLU A 156 1.44 1.12 -7.66
C GLU A 156 0.23 0.20 -7.49
N SER A 157 -0.33 -0.28 -8.60
CA SER A 157 -1.50 -1.16 -8.56
C SER A 157 -1.18 -2.49 -7.87
N MET A 158 0.03 -3.03 -8.05
CA MET A 158 0.49 -4.20 -7.29
C MET A 158 0.54 -3.92 -5.78
N GLY A 159 1.05 -2.75 -5.37
CA GLY A 159 1.07 -2.33 -3.97
C GLY A 159 -0.33 -2.23 -3.35
N LEU A 160 -1.27 -1.63 -4.08
CA LEU A 160 -2.68 -1.55 -3.67
C LEU A 160 -3.34 -2.93 -3.55
N ALA A 161 -3.09 -3.83 -4.50
CA ALA A 161 -3.62 -5.19 -4.46
C ALA A 161 -3.08 -5.98 -3.24
N PHE A 162 -1.80 -5.81 -2.93
CA PHE A 162 -1.17 -6.42 -1.76
C PHE A 162 -1.78 -5.90 -0.45
N GLN A 163 -1.90 -4.57 -0.32
CA GLN A 163 -2.52 -3.93 0.84
C GLN A 163 -3.96 -4.42 1.05
N ALA A 164 -4.78 -4.41 -0.01
CA ALA A 164 -6.15 -4.88 0.07
C ALA A 164 -6.24 -6.35 0.48
N SER A 165 -5.41 -7.23 -0.07
CA SER A 165 -5.38 -8.64 0.32
C SER A 165 -5.07 -8.81 1.82
N MET A 166 -4.12 -8.05 2.35
CA MET A 166 -3.80 -8.08 3.79
C MET A 166 -4.96 -7.63 4.66
N LEU A 167 -5.62 -6.53 4.29
CA LEU A 167 -6.76 -6.01 5.03
C LEU A 167 -7.98 -6.93 4.96
N VAL A 168 -8.29 -7.49 3.79
CA VAL A 168 -9.42 -8.41 3.61
C VAL A 168 -9.23 -9.70 4.42
N ARG A 169 -8.00 -10.21 4.51
CA ARG A 169 -7.70 -11.46 5.23
C ARG A 169 -7.59 -11.28 6.74
N HIS A 170 -6.95 -10.18 7.18
CA HIS A 170 -6.46 -10.04 8.56
C HIS A 170 -6.86 -8.73 9.23
N GLY A 171 -7.43 -7.77 8.49
CA GLY A 171 -7.84 -6.46 8.98
C GLY A 171 -9.25 -6.44 9.56
N ASP A 172 -9.65 -5.26 10.05
CA ASP A 172 -11.03 -5.01 10.45
C ASP A 172 -11.96 -4.88 9.22
N PRO A 173 -13.17 -5.45 9.25
CA PRO A 173 -14.10 -5.38 8.11
C PRO A 173 -14.41 -3.95 7.64
N ALA A 174 -14.51 -2.98 8.55
CA ALA A 174 -14.79 -1.58 8.18
C ALA A 174 -13.62 -0.96 7.42
N VAL A 175 -12.38 -1.29 7.83
CA VAL A 175 -11.15 -0.85 7.18
C VAL A 175 -11.00 -1.51 5.81
N ALA A 176 -11.20 -2.83 5.73
CA ALA A 176 -11.11 -3.57 4.47
C ALA A 176 -12.13 -3.07 3.44
N ASP A 177 -13.39 -2.88 3.84
CA ASP A 177 -14.44 -2.38 2.95
C ASP A 177 -14.14 -0.96 2.45
N ALA A 178 -13.74 -0.04 3.34
CA ALA A 178 -13.37 1.32 2.99
C ALA A 178 -12.16 1.37 2.03
N PHE A 179 -11.15 0.51 2.25
CA PHE A 179 -9.98 0.40 1.37
C PHE A 179 -10.40 -0.08 -0.02
N CYS A 180 -11.18 -1.16 -0.10
CA CYS A 180 -11.62 -1.72 -1.37
C CYS A 180 -12.56 -0.77 -2.14
N ALA A 181 -13.47 -0.08 -1.45
CA ALA A 181 -14.36 0.91 -2.06
C ALA A 181 -13.60 2.11 -2.65
N SER A 182 -12.62 2.62 -1.92
CA SER A 182 -11.86 3.79 -2.36
C SER A 182 -10.74 3.43 -3.34
N ARG A 183 -9.76 2.63 -2.92
CA ARG A 183 -8.52 2.40 -3.67
C ARG A 183 -8.69 1.46 -4.87
N LEU A 184 -9.67 0.56 -4.85
CA LEU A 184 -9.83 -0.43 -5.92
C LEU A 184 -11.00 -0.10 -6.86
N ALA A 185 -12.15 0.29 -6.31
CA ALA A 185 -13.33 0.64 -7.12
C ALA A 185 -13.27 2.08 -7.68
N GLY A 186 -12.35 2.91 -7.19
CA GLY A 186 -12.06 4.23 -7.74
C GLY A 186 -12.96 5.35 -7.25
N ASP A 187 -13.77 5.11 -6.21
CA ASP A 187 -14.49 6.17 -5.47
C ASP A 187 -13.52 6.84 -4.48
N TRP A 188 -12.50 7.50 -5.04
CA TRP A 188 -11.38 8.13 -4.33
C TRP A 188 -10.87 9.37 -5.10
N GLY A 189 -10.44 10.40 -4.37
CA GLY A 189 -9.87 11.63 -4.92
C GLY A 189 -8.35 11.72 -4.78
N GLU A 190 -7.78 12.85 -5.23
CA GLU A 190 -6.33 13.11 -5.13
C GLU A 190 -5.89 13.46 -3.70
N ALA A 191 -6.77 14.09 -2.92
CA ALA A 191 -6.56 14.46 -1.53
C ALA A 191 -7.15 13.43 -0.56
N PHE A 192 -6.69 13.44 0.69
CA PHE A 192 -7.30 12.67 1.77
C PHE A 192 -8.70 13.19 2.12
N GLY A 193 -9.48 12.34 2.79
CA GLY A 193 -10.84 12.68 3.21
C GLY A 193 -11.86 12.59 2.09
N THR A 194 -11.56 11.79 1.07
CA THR A 194 -12.42 11.56 -0.11
C THR A 194 -13.04 10.17 -0.10
N LEU A 195 -13.10 9.51 1.06
CA LEU A 195 -13.76 8.22 1.20
C LEU A 195 -15.27 8.33 0.92
N PRO A 196 -15.91 7.26 0.43
CA PRO A 196 -17.35 7.23 0.15
C PRO A 196 -18.18 7.62 1.38
N ALA A 197 -19.29 8.34 1.16
CA ALA A 197 -20.15 8.83 2.25
C ALA A 197 -20.77 7.72 3.13
N GLY A 198 -20.84 6.48 2.62
CA GLY A 198 -21.33 5.31 3.36
C GLY A 198 -20.29 4.64 4.27
N THR A 199 -19.06 5.16 4.33
CA THR A 199 -17.98 4.58 5.13
C THR A 199 -18.26 4.74 6.63
N ASP A 200 -17.99 3.70 7.42
CA ASP A 200 -18.05 3.78 8.89
C ASP A 200 -16.79 4.47 9.44
N PHE A 201 -16.76 5.81 9.33
CA PHE A 201 -15.63 6.62 9.79
C PHE A 201 -15.32 6.41 11.27
N LYS A 202 -16.36 6.25 12.09
CA LYS A 202 -16.23 6.13 13.54
C LYS A 202 -15.50 4.84 13.91
N ALA A 203 -15.90 3.70 13.35
CA ALA A 203 -15.24 2.42 13.61
C ALA A 203 -13.74 2.46 13.26
N ILE A 204 -13.39 3.05 12.12
CA ILE A 204 -11.99 3.18 11.66
C ILE A 204 -11.17 4.06 12.61
N ILE A 205 -11.73 5.20 13.04
CA ILE A 205 -11.05 6.14 13.94
C ILE A 205 -10.86 5.52 15.32
N GLU A 206 -11.91 4.94 15.92
CA GLU A 206 -11.86 4.34 17.25
C GLU A 206 -10.84 3.19 17.32
N ARG A 207 -10.77 2.37 16.27
CA ARG A 207 -9.74 1.33 16.13
C ARG A 207 -8.31 1.87 16.11
N SER A 208 -8.13 3.05 15.52
CA SER A 208 -6.82 3.70 15.37
C SER A 208 -6.40 4.50 16.61
N ALA A 209 -7.28 4.62 17.59
CA ALA A 209 -7.06 5.28 18.87
C ALA A 209 -7.14 4.23 20.00
N PRO A 210 -6.07 3.44 20.24
CA PRO A 210 -6.09 2.50 21.35
C PRO A 210 -6.35 3.25 22.67
N PRO A 211 -7.14 2.68 23.60
CA PRO A 211 -7.39 3.30 24.89
C PRO A 211 -6.06 3.48 25.63
N VAL A 212 -5.83 4.70 26.10
CA VAL A 212 -4.66 5.09 26.92
C VAL A 212 -4.79 4.52 28.33
#